data_AF-A0A3C0HCY6-F1
#
_entry.id   AF-A0A3C0HCY6-F1
#
_cell.length_a   1.000
_cell.length_b   1.000
_cell.length_c   1.000
_cell.angle_alpha   90.00
_cell.angle_beta   90.00
_cell.angle_gamma   90.00
#
_symmetry.space_group_name_H-M   'P 1'
#
loop_
_entity.id
_entity.type
_entity.pdbx_description
1 polymer ?
#
loop_
_entity_poly.entity_id
_entity_poly.type
_entity_poly.pdbx_seq_one_letter_code
_entity_poly.pdbx_strand_id
1 'polypeptide(L)'
;MLLDSSMIKEIKYILLLLLIGNIAFSQNSISVTAQQDTILIGDHLIIDVVLRTDNVNDLVSIDFTGWRDLINLAYPGDTINLEKNTTAVIIGNNEWGISDQYFSTPVEAMEGWFKNGNTITKQIKISIYDYGIWVLPSPKITNKSGKRYPELEPARIWVIPANMGMAQDSMELMPIKYIIAEGESWEDYKIWFYLLGFALLAPLLVKLFWGRKKDEEIAVEKEIIIPAHKKALTALQSLKNEELWQSGNIKKYQSELTDIVRRYLEDRFDINALEMTTDEISRALRNKDFDTKHSVTLQRILTIADLVKFAKATPPLEINAEFMDEAVAFVESTKKEDVEDLKTDMN
;
A
#
# COMPACT_ATOMS: atom_id res chain seq x y z
N MET A 1 18.18 21.13 36.20
CA MET A 1 17.42 20.17 35.37
C MET A 1 16.77 19.19 36.35
N LEU A 2 15.56 19.51 36.80
CA LEU A 2 14.84 18.74 37.82
C LEU A 2 14.20 17.54 37.13
N LEU A 3 14.53 16.32 37.58
CA LEU A 3 13.89 15.11 37.08
C LEU A 3 12.37 15.19 37.29
N ASP A 4 11.63 14.86 36.23
CA ASP A 4 10.17 14.82 36.20
C ASP A 4 9.63 13.88 37.29
N SER A 5 8.57 14.31 37.98
CA SER A 5 7.88 13.57 39.04
C SER A 5 7.36 12.20 38.56
N SER A 6 7.09 12.08 37.26
CA SER A 6 6.77 10.81 36.59
C SER A 6 7.93 9.81 36.63
N MET A 7 9.14 10.25 36.27
CA MET A 7 10.36 9.43 36.26
C MET A 7 10.74 8.95 37.66
N ILE A 8 10.50 9.77 38.69
CA ILE A 8 10.77 9.40 40.08
C ILE A 8 9.85 8.27 40.57
N LYS A 9 8.60 8.21 40.09
CA LYS A 9 7.66 7.12 40.40
C LYS A 9 8.06 5.81 39.74
N GLU A 10 8.44 5.83 38.47
CA GLU A 10 8.89 4.62 37.77
C GLU A 10 10.19 4.06 38.36
N ILE A 11 11.15 4.93 38.68
CA ILE A 11 12.39 4.52 39.35
C ILE A 11 12.10 3.89 40.72
N LYS A 12 11.12 4.41 41.49
CA LYS A 12 10.69 3.82 42.75
C LYS A 12 10.08 2.43 42.58
N TYR A 13 9.27 2.20 41.55
CA TYR A 13 8.69 0.88 41.28
C TYR A 13 9.74 -0.13 40.81
N ILE A 14 10.70 0.30 39.98
CA ILE A 14 11.83 -0.55 39.56
C ILE A 14 12.72 -0.89 40.76
N LEU A 15 13.00 0.06 41.65
CA LEU A 15 13.74 -0.18 42.91
C LEU A 15 12.96 -1.08 43.87
N LEU A 16 11.63 -0.95 43.96
CA LEU A 16 10.78 -1.81 44.78
C LEU A 16 10.74 -3.25 44.23
N LEU A 17 10.69 -3.43 42.90
CA LEU A 17 10.80 -4.73 42.23
C LEU A 17 12.17 -5.37 42.44
N LEU A 18 13.25 -4.58 42.40
CA LEU A 18 14.61 -5.01 42.75
C LEU A 18 14.74 -5.37 44.25
N LEU A 19 13.98 -4.72 45.13
CA LEU A 19 13.98 -5.01 46.56
C LEU A 19 13.19 -6.28 46.91
N ILE A 20 12.09 -6.56 46.19
CA ILE A 20 11.27 -7.77 46.37
C ILE A 20 12.00 -9.03 45.85
N GLY A 21 12.98 -8.87 44.95
CA GLY A 21 13.88 -9.95 44.50
C GLY A 21 14.89 -10.44 45.54
N ASN A 22 15.01 -9.76 46.69
CA ASN A 22 15.89 -10.15 47.80
C ASN A 22 15.10 -10.63 49.03
N ILE A 23 13.99 -11.34 48.83
CA ILE A 23 13.42 -12.15 49.91
C ILE A 23 14.30 -13.40 50.04
N ALA A 24 15.08 -13.42 51.11
CA ALA A 24 15.88 -14.54 51.56
C ALA A 24 14.99 -15.79 51.76
N PHE A 25 14.92 -16.64 50.74
CA PHE A 25 14.54 -18.03 50.94
C PHE A 25 15.79 -18.77 51.45
N SER A 26 15.82 -19.02 52.75
CA SER A 26 16.59 -20.10 53.38
C SER A 26 16.07 -21.43 52.82
N GLN A 27 16.57 -21.79 51.66
CA GLN A 27 16.36 -23.09 51.04
C GLN A 27 17.72 -23.53 50.50
N ASN A 28 18.15 -24.74 50.88
CA ASN A 28 19.35 -25.32 50.29
C ASN A 28 19.15 -25.38 48.78
N SER A 29 20.10 -24.85 48.01
CA SER A 29 20.00 -24.74 46.56
C SER A 29 21.36 -24.97 45.93
N ILE A 30 21.40 -25.58 44.76
CA ILE A 30 22.60 -25.70 43.94
C ILE A 30 22.33 -25.10 42.58
N SER A 31 23.22 -24.21 42.14
CA SER A 31 23.23 -23.65 40.80
C SER A 31 24.52 -23.94 40.09
N VAL A 32 24.42 -24.01 38.79
CA VAL A 32 25.54 -24.16 37.87
C VAL A 32 25.55 -22.97 36.94
N THR A 33 26.68 -22.27 36.89
CA THR A 33 26.89 -21.15 35.97
C THR A 33 28.14 -21.42 35.15
N ALA A 34 28.01 -21.36 33.83
CA ALA A 34 29.17 -21.39 32.96
C ALA A 34 29.81 -20.00 32.89
N GLN A 35 31.14 -19.91 32.93
CA GLN A 35 31.83 -18.62 32.75
C GLN A 35 31.77 -18.12 31.31
N GLN A 36 31.49 -19.02 30.37
CA GLN A 36 31.35 -18.74 28.95
C GLN A 36 30.18 -19.56 28.41
N ASP A 37 29.36 -18.95 27.57
CA ASP A 37 28.21 -19.62 26.96
C ASP A 37 28.60 -20.39 25.70
N THR A 38 29.77 -20.10 25.12
CA THR A 38 30.27 -20.70 23.86
C THR A 38 31.71 -21.16 24.01
N ILE A 39 32.02 -22.38 23.54
CA ILE A 39 33.37 -22.97 23.52
C ILE A 39 33.63 -23.72 22.20
N LEU A 40 34.89 -23.89 21.81
CA LEU A 40 35.25 -24.78 20.71
C LEU A 40 35.25 -26.24 21.18
N ILE A 41 35.02 -27.18 20.26
CA ILE A 41 35.19 -28.62 20.54
C ILE A 41 36.59 -28.86 21.12
N GLY A 42 36.63 -29.53 22.29
CA GLY A 42 37.88 -29.89 22.95
C GLY A 42 38.48 -28.78 23.83
N ASP A 43 37.95 -27.56 23.81
CA ASP A 43 38.31 -26.52 24.77
C ASP A 43 37.78 -26.86 26.17
N HIS A 44 38.37 -26.20 27.17
CA HIS A 44 38.02 -26.37 28.56
C HIS A 44 37.08 -25.25 29.02
N LEU A 45 35.91 -25.64 29.52
CA LEU A 45 34.95 -24.73 30.12
C LEU A 45 35.08 -24.76 31.64
N ILE A 46 35.13 -23.58 32.26
CA ILE A 46 35.06 -23.44 33.71
C ILE A 46 33.59 -23.23 34.10
N ILE A 47 33.12 -24.11 34.96
CA ILE A 47 31.79 -24.12 35.53
C ILE A 47 31.87 -23.74 37.00
N ASP A 48 31.21 -22.65 37.36
CA ASP A 48 31.01 -22.25 38.75
C ASP A 48 29.80 -22.99 39.32
N VAL A 49 30.06 -23.92 40.23
CA VAL A 49 29.04 -24.59 41.04
C VAL A 49 28.90 -23.84 42.35
N VAL A 50 27.70 -23.32 42.60
CA VAL A 50 27.37 -22.59 43.83
C VAL A 50 26.35 -23.41 44.62
N LEU A 51 26.78 -23.92 45.76
CA LEU A 51 25.91 -24.60 46.73
C LEU A 51 25.61 -23.63 47.87
N ARG A 52 24.32 -23.38 48.12
CA ARG A 52 23.84 -22.70 49.33
C ARG A 52 23.20 -23.75 50.23
N THR A 53 23.64 -23.83 51.48
CA THR A 53 23.07 -24.74 52.48
C THR A 53 23.03 -24.08 53.85
N ASP A 54 21.90 -24.21 54.54
CA ASP A 54 21.72 -23.69 55.89
C ASP A 54 22.36 -24.57 56.96
N ASN A 55 22.57 -25.85 56.65
CA ASN A 55 23.26 -26.79 57.53
C ASN A 55 24.17 -27.73 56.74
N VAL A 56 25.47 -27.51 56.88
CA VAL A 56 26.52 -28.31 56.23
C VAL A 56 26.48 -29.77 56.67
N ASN A 57 26.18 -30.03 57.94
CA ASN A 57 26.21 -31.38 58.53
C ASN A 57 25.07 -32.29 58.05
N ASP A 58 24.08 -31.73 57.34
CA ASP A 58 22.95 -32.48 56.80
C ASP A 58 23.19 -32.97 55.37
N LEU A 59 24.17 -32.42 54.65
CA LEU A 59 24.57 -32.96 53.35
C LEU A 59 25.18 -34.37 53.50
N VAL A 60 24.94 -35.22 52.50
CA VAL A 60 25.50 -36.59 52.40
C VAL A 60 26.34 -36.72 51.13
N SER A 61 25.80 -36.29 49.99
CA SER A 61 26.55 -36.30 48.71
C SER A 61 25.96 -35.31 47.71
N ILE A 62 26.79 -34.92 46.74
CA ILE A 62 26.37 -34.22 45.52
C ILE A 62 26.57 -35.16 44.34
N ASP A 63 25.52 -35.32 43.55
CA ASP A 63 25.45 -36.23 42.41
C ASP A 63 25.49 -35.46 41.09
N PHE A 64 26.57 -35.67 40.33
CA PHE A 64 26.85 -35.11 39.01
C PHE A 64 26.54 -36.09 37.87
N THR A 65 25.84 -37.20 38.13
CA THR A 65 25.51 -38.21 37.09
C THR A 65 24.77 -37.63 35.90
N GLY A 66 24.01 -36.54 36.08
CA GLY A 66 23.34 -35.82 35.00
C GLY A 66 24.30 -35.28 33.92
N TRP A 67 25.59 -35.13 34.24
CA TRP A 67 26.59 -34.65 33.27
C TRP A 67 27.08 -35.74 32.31
N ARG A 68 26.66 -36.99 32.53
CA ARG A 68 26.93 -38.12 31.62
C ARG A 68 26.03 -38.15 30.40
N ASP A 69 24.85 -37.52 30.48
CA ASP A 69 23.80 -37.61 29.47
C ASP A 69 23.21 -36.21 29.21
N LEU A 70 24.03 -35.32 28.68
CA LEU A 70 23.63 -33.97 28.31
C LEU A 70 22.74 -34.01 27.08
N ILE A 71 21.61 -33.32 27.12
CA ILE A 71 20.65 -33.28 26.01
C ILE A 71 21.03 -32.15 25.04
N ASN A 72 21.07 -32.46 23.75
CA ASN A 72 21.25 -31.46 22.70
C ASN A 72 19.91 -30.77 22.37
N LEU A 73 19.78 -29.48 22.68
CA LEU A 73 18.59 -28.68 22.33
C LEU A 73 18.45 -28.43 20.83
N ALA A 74 19.54 -28.54 20.07
CA ALA A 74 19.55 -28.30 18.64
C ALA A 74 19.29 -29.57 17.82
N TYR A 75 19.06 -30.73 18.46
CA TYR A 75 18.89 -32.01 17.77
C TYR A 75 17.55 -32.08 17.03
N PRO A 76 17.54 -32.11 15.68
CA PRO A 76 16.36 -32.43 14.91
C PRO A 76 16.20 -33.94 14.91
N GLY A 77 15.02 -34.46 15.28
CA GLY A 77 14.76 -35.90 15.50
C GLY A 77 15.21 -36.86 14.38
N ASP A 78 15.45 -36.36 13.17
CA ASP A 78 15.81 -37.12 11.96
C ASP A 78 17.19 -36.73 11.37
N THR A 79 18.21 -36.46 12.20
CA THR A 79 19.55 -36.06 11.71
C THR A 79 20.65 -37.06 12.06
N ILE A 80 21.53 -37.34 11.09
CA ILE A 80 22.72 -38.21 11.26
C ILE A 80 23.99 -37.45 11.68
N ASN A 81 23.98 -36.13 11.60
CA ASN A 81 25.16 -35.30 11.78
C ASN A 81 25.31 -34.76 13.21
N LEU A 82 24.22 -34.67 13.98
CA LEU A 82 24.25 -34.18 15.36
C LEU A 82 23.99 -35.32 16.32
N GLU A 83 24.77 -35.36 17.40
CA GLU A 83 24.52 -36.27 18.50
C GLU A 83 23.34 -35.78 19.33
N LYS A 84 22.47 -36.71 19.70
CA LYS A 84 21.31 -36.43 20.56
C LYS A 84 21.75 -36.13 21.99
N ASN A 85 22.69 -36.93 22.48
CA ASN A 85 23.21 -36.87 23.84
C ASN A 85 24.75 -36.88 23.82
N THR A 86 25.39 -36.24 24.79
CA THR A 86 26.86 -36.31 25.00
C THR A 86 27.22 -36.37 26.48
N THR A 87 28.47 -36.69 26.78
CA THR A 87 29.03 -36.69 28.13
C THR A 87 29.98 -35.50 28.30
N ALA A 88 29.76 -34.69 29.35
CA ALA A 88 30.78 -33.75 29.81
C ALA A 88 31.89 -34.50 30.55
N VAL A 89 33.11 -34.38 30.04
CA VAL A 89 34.31 -34.95 30.66
C VAL A 89 34.87 -33.93 31.64
N ILE A 90 35.03 -34.32 32.91
CA ILE A 90 35.59 -33.46 33.96
C ILE A 90 37.12 -33.54 33.88
N ILE A 91 37.79 -32.40 33.74
CA ILE A 91 39.24 -32.31 33.50
C ILE A 91 39.94 -31.82 34.75
N GLY A 92 40.75 -32.70 35.35
CA GLY A 92 41.49 -32.44 36.58
C GLY A 92 40.72 -32.92 37.80
N ASN A 93 40.91 -34.20 38.14
CA ASN A 93 40.17 -34.90 39.20
C ASN A 93 40.88 -34.96 40.57
N ASN A 94 42.00 -34.26 40.77
CA ASN A 94 42.82 -34.50 41.97
C ASN A 94 42.50 -33.61 43.18
N GLU A 95 41.68 -32.57 43.07
CA GLU A 95 41.33 -31.71 44.21
C GLU A 95 39.95 -31.99 44.83
N TRP A 96 39.11 -32.82 44.18
CA TRP A 96 37.67 -32.93 44.48
C TRP A 96 37.13 -34.32 44.84
N GLY A 97 37.94 -35.38 44.68
CA GLY A 97 37.48 -36.76 44.86
C GLY A 97 36.38 -37.19 43.89
N ILE A 98 36.02 -36.34 42.92
CA ILE A 98 35.24 -36.74 41.76
C ILE A 98 36.12 -37.73 41.01
N SER A 99 35.59 -38.91 40.76
CA SER A 99 36.22 -39.92 39.94
C SER A 99 35.30 -40.20 38.79
N ASP A 100 35.88 -40.40 37.61
CA ASP A 100 35.18 -40.84 36.39
C ASP A 100 34.35 -42.11 36.62
N GLN A 101 34.65 -42.85 37.71
CA GLN A 101 33.94 -44.06 38.09
C GLN A 101 32.63 -43.81 38.85
N TYR A 102 32.46 -42.68 39.58
CA TYR A 102 31.33 -42.50 40.50
C TYR A 102 30.50 -41.23 40.26
N PHE A 103 31.03 -40.17 39.62
CA PHE A 103 30.30 -38.90 39.36
C PHE A 103 29.55 -38.34 40.59
N SER A 104 29.97 -38.73 41.80
CA SER A 104 29.36 -38.32 43.05
C SER A 104 30.46 -37.99 44.04
N THR A 105 30.32 -36.89 44.77
CA THR A 105 31.28 -36.55 45.82
C THR A 105 30.64 -36.76 47.17
N PRO A 106 31.22 -37.62 48.03
CA PRO A 106 30.78 -37.77 49.42
C PRO A 106 31.22 -36.54 50.24
N VAL A 107 30.44 -36.16 51.26
CA VAL A 107 30.69 -34.93 52.03
C VAL A 107 32.04 -34.92 52.75
N GLU A 108 32.58 -36.08 53.08
CA GLU A 108 33.90 -36.25 53.69
C GLU A 108 35.02 -35.73 52.77
N ALA A 109 34.84 -35.80 51.45
CA ALA A 109 35.78 -35.22 50.47
C ALA A 109 35.64 -33.70 50.32
N MET A 110 34.60 -33.11 50.93
CA MET A 110 34.31 -31.67 50.91
C MET A 110 34.79 -30.94 52.18
N GLU A 111 35.35 -31.68 53.16
CA GLU A 111 35.91 -31.11 54.38
C GLU A 111 37.04 -30.12 54.04
N GLY A 112 36.80 -28.83 54.27
CA GLY A 112 37.73 -27.73 53.94
C GLY A 112 37.27 -26.79 52.82
N TRP A 113 36.16 -27.08 52.13
CA TRP A 113 35.57 -26.18 51.13
C TRP A 113 34.76 -25.04 51.75
N PHE A 114 34.27 -25.23 52.97
CA PHE A 114 33.53 -24.23 53.72
C PHE A 114 34.52 -23.28 54.40
N LYS A 115 34.81 -22.14 53.74
CA LYS A 115 35.72 -21.12 54.29
C LYS A 115 35.03 -19.87 54.85
N ASN A 116 33.74 -19.62 54.55
CA ASN A 116 32.95 -18.54 55.16
C ASN A 116 31.45 -18.67 54.82
N GLY A 117 30.64 -19.11 55.78
CA GLY A 117 29.17 -19.07 55.72
C GLY A 117 28.47 -20.19 54.93
N ASN A 118 27.16 -20.06 54.80
CA ASN A 118 26.18 -21.01 54.23
C ASN A 118 26.32 -21.22 52.70
N THR A 119 27.41 -20.78 52.07
CA THR A 119 27.60 -20.85 50.61
C THR A 119 28.98 -21.38 50.24
N ILE A 120 29.04 -22.32 49.31
CA ILE A 120 30.24 -22.82 48.66
C ILE A 120 30.19 -22.41 47.20
N THR A 121 31.25 -21.77 46.70
CA THR A 121 31.42 -21.48 45.27
C THR A 121 32.69 -22.12 44.78
N LYS A 122 32.61 -22.94 43.74
CA LYS A 122 33.73 -23.75 43.29
C LYS A 122 33.73 -23.98 41.79
N GLN A 123 34.92 -24.06 41.24
CA GLN A 123 35.16 -24.13 39.79
C GLN A 123 35.48 -25.56 39.37
N ILE A 124 34.68 -26.09 38.46
CA ILE A 124 34.91 -27.39 37.81
C ILE A 124 35.25 -27.14 36.36
N LYS A 125 36.36 -27.72 35.89
CA LYS A 125 36.75 -27.67 34.49
C LYS A 125 36.16 -28.87 33.77
N ILE A 126 35.40 -28.63 32.70
CA ILE A 126 34.82 -29.68 31.86
C ILE A 126 35.22 -29.48 30.39
N SER A 127 35.17 -30.55 29.61
CA SER A 127 35.21 -30.50 28.14
C SER A 127 34.11 -31.35 27.54
N ILE A 128 33.60 -30.88 26.41
CA ILE A 128 32.60 -31.56 25.60
C ILE A 128 33.20 -31.71 24.20
N TYR A 129 33.11 -32.93 23.65
CA TYR A 129 33.76 -33.29 22.37
C TYR A 129 32.80 -33.27 21.18
N ASP A 130 31.50 -33.26 21.44
CA ASP A 130 30.47 -33.20 20.42
C ASP A 130 29.94 -31.77 20.27
N TYR A 131 29.77 -31.30 19.03
CA TYR A 131 29.20 -29.97 18.79
C TYR A 131 27.68 -29.98 18.95
N GLY A 132 27.14 -28.87 19.45
CA GLY A 132 25.71 -28.76 19.75
C GLY A 132 25.40 -27.70 20.80
N ILE A 133 24.10 -27.60 21.14
CA ILE A 133 23.64 -26.77 22.26
C ILE A 133 23.30 -27.71 23.40
N TRP A 134 24.19 -27.85 24.35
CA TRP A 134 24.10 -28.84 25.43
C TRP A 134 23.50 -28.23 26.69
N VAL A 135 22.51 -28.94 27.26
CA VAL A 135 21.96 -28.59 28.57
C VAL A 135 22.77 -29.26 29.66
N LEU A 136 23.40 -28.46 30.52
CA LEU A 136 24.11 -28.90 31.70
C LEU A 136 23.17 -28.83 32.92
N PRO A 137 22.66 -29.98 33.42
CA PRO A 137 21.74 -29.99 34.54
C PRO A 137 22.44 -29.60 35.84
N SER A 138 21.67 -29.01 36.75
CA SER A 138 22.10 -28.77 38.13
C SER A 138 22.32 -30.12 38.85
N PRO A 139 23.46 -30.31 39.55
CA PRO A 139 23.73 -31.53 40.30
C PRO A 139 22.69 -31.75 41.41
N LYS A 140 22.47 -33.01 41.80
CA LYS A 140 21.47 -33.35 42.82
C LYS A 140 22.10 -33.41 44.20
N ILE A 141 21.42 -32.83 45.19
CA ILE A 141 21.87 -32.88 46.59
C ILE A 141 21.14 -34.01 47.31
N THR A 142 21.90 -34.89 47.96
CA THR A 142 21.37 -35.90 48.90
C THR A 142 21.66 -35.48 50.34
N ASN A 143 20.65 -35.53 51.20
CA ASN A 143 20.71 -35.17 52.61
C ASN A 143 20.32 -36.38 53.48
N LYS A 144 20.71 -36.39 54.75
CA LYS A 144 20.39 -37.43 55.74
C LYS A 144 18.88 -37.70 55.88
N SER A 145 18.02 -36.71 55.62
CA SER A 145 16.56 -36.86 55.65
C SER A 145 15.92 -37.39 54.35
N GLY A 146 16.69 -37.56 53.28
CA GLY A 146 16.20 -37.99 51.96
C GLY A 146 15.38 -36.95 51.19
N LYS A 147 15.21 -35.73 51.71
CA LYS A 147 14.45 -34.65 51.07
C LYS A 147 15.23 -34.06 49.87
N ARG A 148 14.57 -33.97 48.71
CA ARG A 148 15.08 -33.32 47.50
C ARG A 148 14.84 -31.81 47.55
N TYR A 149 15.85 -31.04 47.17
CA TYR A 149 15.82 -29.57 47.16
C TYR A 149 15.52 -29.03 45.75
N PRO A 150 15.02 -27.79 45.62
CA PRO A 150 14.78 -27.18 44.33
C PRO A 150 16.08 -27.09 43.51
N GLU A 151 16.06 -27.72 42.34
CA GLU A 151 17.11 -27.58 41.32
C GLU A 151 16.91 -26.22 40.62
N LEU A 152 17.97 -25.41 40.55
CA LEU A 152 17.94 -24.16 39.78
C LEU A 152 18.10 -24.45 38.28
N GLU A 153 17.75 -23.46 37.45
CA GLU A 153 17.72 -23.59 35.99
C GLU A 153 19.06 -24.16 35.45
N PRO A 154 19.00 -25.10 34.49
CA PRO A 154 20.20 -25.72 33.93
C PRO A 154 20.98 -24.72 33.06
N ALA A 155 22.31 -24.83 33.06
CA ALA A 155 23.16 -24.04 32.20
C ALA A 155 23.09 -24.54 30.74
N ARG A 156 23.25 -23.64 29.77
CA ARG A 156 23.27 -23.98 28.34
C ARG A 156 24.63 -23.67 27.77
N ILE A 157 25.23 -24.62 27.07
CA ILE A 157 26.59 -24.50 26.54
C ILE A 157 26.55 -24.73 25.03
N TRP A 158 27.11 -23.79 24.28
CA TRP A 158 27.24 -23.86 22.83
C TRP A 158 28.63 -24.40 22.51
N VAL A 159 28.70 -25.62 21.98
CA VAL A 159 29.95 -26.22 21.53
C VAL A 159 30.00 -26.13 20.01
N ILE A 160 30.97 -25.40 19.48
CA ILE A 160 31.15 -25.17 18.05
C ILE A 160 32.39 -25.91 17.54
N PRO A 161 32.37 -26.48 16.33
CA PRO A 161 33.55 -27.16 15.79
C PRO A 161 34.68 -26.17 15.57
N ALA A 162 35.93 -26.59 15.87
CA ALA A 162 37.14 -25.77 15.66
C ALA A 162 37.24 -25.26 14.22
N ASN A 163 36.74 -26.04 13.25
CA ASN A 163 36.74 -25.71 11.83
C ASN A 163 35.74 -24.57 11.47
N MET A 164 34.88 -24.18 12.41
CA MET A 164 33.98 -23.03 12.31
C MET A 164 34.61 -21.76 12.89
N GLY A 165 35.83 -21.86 13.43
CA GLY A 165 36.58 -20.75 14.04
C GLY A 165 38.06 -20.74 13.62
N MET A 166 38.34 -19.92 12.60
CA MET A 166 39.60 -19.17 12.40
C MET A 166 40.81 -19.89 11.77
N ALA A 167 41.10 -19.49 10.53
CA ALA A 167 42.48 -19.24 10.10
C ALA A 167 43.08 -18.17 11.04
N GLN A 168 43.72 -18.63 12.11
CA GLN A 168 44.44 -17.77 13.05
C GLN A 168 45.87 -17.56 12.55
N ASP A 169 46.04 -16.91 11.40
CA ASP A 169 47.31 -16.27 11.02
C ASP A 169 47.11 -15.29 9.85
N SER A 170 46.36 -14.23 10.14
CA SER A 170 46.37 -12.90 9.52
C SER A 170 45.06 -12.23 9.89
N MET A 171 45.07 -11.44 10.97
CA MET A 171 44.13 -10.32 11.07
C MET A 171 44.51 -9.28 10.01
N GLU A 172 44.43 -9.64 8.72
CA GLU A 172 44.04 -8.65 7.75
C GLU A 172 42.64 -8.22 8.17
N LEU A 173 42.51 -6.95 8.58
CA LEU A 173 41.22 -6.34 8.76
C LEU A 173 40.47 -6.58 7.45
N MET A 174 39.54 -7.53 7.45
CA MET A 174 38.68 -7.73 6.30
C MET A 174 38.05 -6.37 6.02
N PRO A 175 38.06 -5.91 4.75
CA PRO A 175 37.38 -4.67 4.42
C PRO A 175 35.96 -4.77 4.93
N ILE A 176 35.47 -3.69 5.55
CA ILE A 176 34.09 -3.58 6.02
C ILE A 176 33.23 -4.02 4.85
N LYS A 177 32.62 -5.20 4.96
CA LYS A 177 31.72 -5.69 3.93
C LYS A 177 30.60 -4.68 3.87
N TYR A 178 30.32 -4.17 2.67
CA TYR A 178 29.15 -3.35 2.46
C TYR A 178 27.94 -4.12 2.96
N ILE A 179 26.98 -3.39 3.52
CA ILE A 179 25.66 -3.93 3.80
C ILE A 179 25.19 -4.55 2.48
N ILE A 180 24.98 -5.87 2.49
CA ILE A 180 24.47 -6.57 1.32
C ILE A 180 23.11 -5.95 1.08
N ALA A 181 23.00 -5.18 0.00
CA ALA A 181 21.71 -4.66 -0.42
C ALA A 181 20.81 -5.87 -0.63
N GLU A 182 19.70 -5.91 0.11
CA GLU A 182 18.66 -6.90 -0.14
C GLU A 182 18.29 -6.79 -1.62
N GLY A 183 18.22 -7.93 -2.31
CA GLY A 183 17.85 -7.94 -3.72
C GLY A 183 16.47 -7.30 -3.87
N GLU A 184 16.30 -6.43 -4.86
CA GLU A 184 15.04 -5.71 -5.04
C GLU A 184 13.88 -6.71 -5.11
N SER A 185 13.00 -6.63 -4.12
CA SER A 185 11.86 -7.52 -4.00
C SER A 185 10.73 -7.00 -4.87
N TRP A 186 9.87 -7.89 -5.36
CA TRP A 186 8.62 -7.49 -6.03
C TRP A 186 7.76 -6.59 -5.12
N GLU A 187 7.98 -6.66 -3.80
CA GLU A 187 7.31 -5.80 -2.83
C GLU A 187 7.73 -4.33 -2.90
N ASP A 188 8.98 -4.05 -3.23
CA ASP A 188 9.51 -2.67 -3.35
C ASP A 188 8.86 -1.93 -4.53
N TYR A 189 8.46 -2.67 -5.56
CA TYR A 189 7.77 -2.14 -6.73
C TYR A 189 6.25 -2.02 -6.56
N LYS A 190 5.66 -2.53 -5.45
CA LYS A 190 4.19 -2.47 -5.24
C LYS A 190 3.67 -1.04 -5.31
N ILE A 191 4.40 -0.07 -4.73
CA ILE A 191 4.01 1.34 -4.77
C ILE A 191 3.94 1.86 -6.21
N TRP A 192 4.88 1.46 -7.06
CA TRP A 192 4.94 1.84 -8.47
C TRP A 192 3.80 1.22 -9.29
N PHE A 193 3.42 -0.03 -8.98
CA PHE A 193 2.24 -0.66 -9.58
C PHE A 193 0.93 0.02 -9.15
N TYR A 194 0.80 0.43 -7.88
CA TYR A 194 -0.37 1.21 -7.44
C TYR A 194 -0.41 2.60 -8.08
N LEU A 195 0.73 3.28 -8.22
CA LEU A 195 0.82 4.56 -8.91
C LEU A 195 0.50 4.44 -10.40
N LEU A 196 1.00 3.40 -11.08
CA LEU A 196 0.68 3.13 -12.48
C LEU A 196 -0.81 2.77 -12.65
N GLY A 197 -1.33 1.93 -11.77
CA GLY A 197 -2.75 1.59 -11.72
C GLY A 197 -3.61 2.83 -11.53
N PHE A 198 -3.26 3.70 -10.58
CA PHE A 198 -3.95 4.97 -10.37
C PHE A 198 -3.80 5.92 -11.56
N ALA A 199 -2.63 6.01 -12.19
CA ALA A 199 -2.42 6.85 -13.37
C ALA A 199 -3.27 6.41 -14.57
N LEU A 200 -3.55 5.10 -14.70
CA LEU A 200 -4.45 4.56 -15.72
C LEU A 200 -5.93 4.64 -15.34
N LEU A 201 -6.26 4.42 -14.06
CA LEU A 201 -7.65 4.47 -13.56
C LEU A 201 -8.17 5.89 -13.37
N ALA A 202 -7.34 6.83 -12.92
CA ALA A 202 -7.73 8.21 -12.67
C ALA A 202 -8.37 8.87 -13.89
N PRO A 203 -7.80 8.86 -15.12
CA PRO A 203 -8.45 9.45 -16.28
C PRO A 203 -9.74 8.71 -16.68
N LEU A 204 -9.82 7.40 -16.45
CA LEU A 204 -11.03 6.61 -16.72
C LEU A 204 -12.16 6.96 -15.75
N LEU A 205 -11.86 7.08 -14.45
CA LEU A 205 -12.80 7.50 -13.41
C LEU A 205 -13.23 8.94 -13.62
N VAL A 206 -12.28 9.83 -13.92
CA VAL A 206 -12.56 11.23 -14.26
C VAL A 206 -13.49 11.32 -15.46
N LYS A 207 -13.24 10.58 -16.55
CA LYS A 207 -14.14 10.53 -17.71
C LYS A 207 -15.54 9.96 -17.36
N LEU A 208 -15.60 8.93 -16.53
CA LEU A 208 -16.85 8.29 -16.12
C LEU A 208 -17.69 9.18 -15.19
N PHE A 209 -17.04 9.95 -14.32
CA PHE A 209 -17.70 10.85 -13.37
C PHE A 209 -18.00 12.23 -13.96
N TRP A 210 -17.13 12.79 -14.83
CA TRP A 210 -17.43 14.00 -15.59
C TRP A 210 -18.43 13.76 -16.73
N GLY A 211 -18.52 12.55 -17.28
CA GLY A 211 -19.56 12.20 -18.24
C GLY A 211 -20.95 11.97 -17.63
N ARG A 212 -21.11 12.09 -16.29
CA ARG A 212 -22.36 11.75 -15.58
C ARG A 212 -22.96 12.87 -14.74
N LYS A 213 -22.35 14.05 -14.67
CA LYS A 213 -22.99 15.22 -14.03
C LYS A 213 -22.68 16.50 -14.80
N LYS A 214 -23.74 17.03 -15.40
CA LYS A 214 -23.98 18.42 -15.81
C LYS A 214 -22.98 18.95 -16.85
N ASP A 215 -23.39 19.35 -18.05
CA ASP A 215 -24.25 20.52 -18.28
C ASP A 215 -24.11 21.56 -17.17
N GLU A 216 -22.87 21.82 -16.74
CA GLU A 216 -22.50 22.99 -15.97
C GLU A 216 -21.83 23.91 -16.97
N GLU A 217 -22.65 24.86 -17.42
CA GLU A 217 -22.32 26.21 -17.85
C GLU A 217 -20.82 26.46 -17.79
N ILE A 218 -20.14 26.10 -18.88
CA ILE A 218 -18.98 26.86 -19.30
C ILE A 218 -19.50 28.29 -19.28
N ALA A 219 -18.89 29.16 -18.48
CA ALA A 219 -18.93 30.59 -18.74
C ALA A 219 -18.19 30.79 -20.08
N VAL A 220 -18.80 30.29 -21.16
CA VAL A 220 -18.65 30.81 -22.49
C VAL A 220 -19.10 32.23 -22.26
N GLU A 221 -18.20 33.18 -22.48
CA GLU A 221 -18.59 34.54 -22.85
C GLU A 221 -19.90 34.43 -23.58
N LYS A 222 -20.99 34.88 -22.96
CA LYS A 222 -22.36 34.55 -23.37
C LYS A 222 -22.45 34.94 -24.84
N GLU A 223 -22.20 33.98 -25.73
CA GLU A 223 -22.36 34.20 -27.15
C GLU A 223 -23.81 34.61 -27.21
N ILE A 224 -24.04 35.84 -27.67
CA ILE A 224 -25.39 36.33 -27.85
C ILE A 224 -25.93 35.39 -28.92
N ILE A 225 -26.61 34.31 -28.49
CA ILE A 225 -27.25 33.37 -29.39
C ILE A 225 -28.40 34.16 -29.97
N ILE A 226 -28.13 34.87 -31.07
CA ILE A 226 -29.15 35.60 -31.81
C ILE A 226 -30.14 34.53 -32.28
N PRO A 227 -31.42 34.66 -31.91
CA PRO A 227 -32.44 33.72 -32.32
C PRO A 227 -32.45 33.53 -33.84
N ALA A 228 -32.63 32.29 -34.30
CA ALA A 228 -32.60 31.94 -35.73
C ALA A 228 -33.48 32.87 -36.58
N HIS A 229 -34.67 33.22 -36.07
CA HIS A 229 -35.60 34.11 -36.76
C HIS A 229 -35.10 35.56 -36.85
N LYS A 230 -34.46 36.10 -35.80
CA LYS A 230 -33.88 37.46 -35.81
C LYS A 230 -32.72 37.54 -36.82
N LYS A 231 -31.86 36.52 -36.86
CA LYS A 231 -30.76 36.40 -37.81
C LYS A 231 -31.26 36.34 -39.25
N ALA A 232 -32.27 35.51 -39.52
CA ALA A 232 -32.87 35.36 -40.84
C ALA A 232 -33.59 36.64 -41.30
N LEU A 233 -34.43 37.25 -40.46
CA LEU A 233 -35.14 38.49 -40.80
C LEU A 233 -34.18 39.66 -41.08
N THR A 234 -33.11 39.78 -40.30
CA THR A 234 -32.06 40.79 -40.53
C THR A 234 -31.40 40.57 -41.89
N ALA A 235 -31.03 39.32 -42.20
CA ALA A 235 -30.41 38.99 -43.48
C ALA A 235 -31.36 39.21 -44.68
N LEU A 236 -32.65 38.86 -44.55
CA LEU A 236 -33.67 39.13 -45.57
C LEU A 236 -33.86 40.63 -45.80
N GLN A 237 -33.86 41.42 -44.73
CA GLN A 237 -33.95 42.87 -44.82
C GLN A 237 -32.73 43.49 -45.51
N SER A 238 -31.52 43.02 -45.17
CA SER A 238 -30.29 43.42 -45.88
C SER A 238 -30.37 43.09 -47.36
N LEU A 239 -30.77 41.86 -47.72
CA LEU A 239 -30.93 41.43 -49.11
C LEU A 239 -31.98 42.26 -49.87
N LYS A 240 -33.07 42.63 -49.21
CA LYS A 240 -34.10 43.52 -49.77
C LYS A 240 -33.53 44.91 -50.09
N ASN A 241 -32.71 45.46 -49.20
CA ASN A 241 -32.08 46.78 -49.36
C ASN A 241 -30.98 46.82 -50.43
N GLU A 242 -30.37 45.67 -50.76
CA GLU A 242 -29.36 45.60 -51.81
C GLU A 242 -29.95 45.72 -53.24
N GLU A 243 -31.27 45.59 -53.40
CA GLU A 243 -32.00 45.76 -54.67
C GLU A 243 -31.38 44.97 -55.85
N LEU A 244 -30.75 43.82 -55.56
CA LEU A 244 -29.95 43.04 -56.51
C LEU A 244 -30.74 42.60 -57.76
N TRP A 245 -32.01 42.26 -57.59
CA TRP A 245 -32.87 41.86 -58.71
C TRP A 245 -33.30 43.04 -59.59
N GLN A 246 -33.37 44.26 -59.05
CA GLN A 246 -33.67 45.48 -59.80
C GLN A 246 -32.46 45.94 -60.64
N SER A 247 -31.24 45.66 -60.16
CA SER A 247 -29.98 45.89 -60.88
C SER A 247 -29.62 44.81 -61.92
N GLY A 248 -30.52 43.86 -62.18
CA GLY A 248 -30.32 42.77 -63.15
C GLY A 248 -29.55 41.56 -62.61
N ASN A 249 -29.14 41.55 -61.33
CA ASN A 249 -28.41 40.46 -60.69
C ASN A 249 -29.34 39.38 -60.08
N ILE A 250 -30.36 38.97 -60.83
CA ILE A 250 -31.42 38.04 -60.36
C ILE A 250 -30.85 36.71 -59.84
N LYS A 251 -29.83 36.15 -60.50
CA LYS A 251 -29.20 34.89 -60.09
C LYS A 251 -28.53 35.00 -58.72
N LYS A 252 -27.88 36.13 -58.44
CA LYS A 252 -27.22 36.39 -57.16
C LYS A 252 -28.26 36.55 -56.06
N TYR A 253 -29.28 37.36 -56.32
CA TYR A 253 -30.42 37.56 -55.41
C TYR A 253 -31.09 36.23 -55.01
N GLN A 254 -31.40 35.38 -55.98
CA GLN A 254 -32.06 34.10 -55.72
C GLN A 254 -31.15 33.11 -54.97
N SER A 255 -29.84 33.10 -55.27
CA SER A 255 -28.88 32.30 -54.49
C SER A 255 -28.86 32.75 -53.03
N GLU A 256 -28.74 34.05 -52.78
CA GLU A 256 -28.66 34.60 -51.42
C GLU A 256 -29.96 34.42 -50.64
N LEU A 257 -31.12 34.64 -51.27
CA LEU A 257 -32.43 34.42 -50.67
C LEU A 257 -32.57 32.97 -50.17
N THR A 258 -32.18 32.02 -51.02
CA THR A 258 -32.29 30.59 -50.71
C THR A 258 -31.29 30.16 -49.63
N ASP A 259 -30.07 30.71 -49.65
CA ASP A 259 -29.08 30.43 -48.63
C ASP A 259 -29.48 31.00 -47.26
N ILE A 260 -30.20 32.13 -47.22
CA ILE A 260 -30.77 32.67 -45.97
C ILE A 260 -31.86 31.72 -45.44
N VAL A 261 -32.78 31.26 -46.30
CA VAL A 261 -33.83 30.32 -45.91
C VAL A 261 -33.25 28.98 -45.44
N ARG A 262 -32.26 28.42 -46.15
CA ARG A 262 -31.58 27.17 -45.75
C ARG A 262 -30.85 27.32 -44.41
N ARG A 263 -30.12 28.41 -44.20
CA ARG A 263 -29.49 28.71 -42.89
C ARG A 263 -30.51 28.88 -41.77
N TYR A 264 -31.66 29.48 -42.05
CA TYR A 264 -32.75 29.54 -41.08
C TYR A 264 -33.26 28.15 -40.71
N LEU A 265 -33.41 27.25 -41.69
CA LEU A 265 -33.83 25.87 -41.43
C LEU A 265 -32.81 25.10 -40.58
N GLU A 266 -31.51 25.29 -40.84
CA GLU A 266 -30.43 24.77 -40.00
C GLU A 266 -30.54 25.26 -38.56
N ASP A 267 -30.55 26.58 -38.38
CA ASP A 267 -30.55 27.21 -37.08
C ASP A 267 -31.85 26.94 -36.29
N ARG A 268 -33.00 26.77 -36.97
CA ARG A 268 -34.32 26.62 -36.34
C ARG A 268 -34.75 25.17 -36.08
N PHE A 269 -34.50 24.29 -37.05
CA PHE A 269 -35.03 22.92 -37.07
C PHE A 269 -33.93 21.85 -36.90
N ASP A 270 -32.67 22.27 -36.79
CA ASP A 270 -31.52 21.39 -36.56
C ASP A 270 -31.40 20.31 -37.67
N ILE A 271 -31.46 20.78 -38.92
CA ILE A 271 -31.28 19.96 -40.14
C ILE A 271 -30.20 20.58 -41.01
N ASN A 272 -29.34 19.80 -41.67
CA ASN A 272 -28.25 20.33 -42.51
C ASN A 272 -28.75 20.80 -43.90
N ALA A 273 -29.59 21.84 -43.93
CA ALA A 273 -30.34 22.25 -45.12
C ALA A 273 -29.48 22.79 -46.26
N LEU A 274 -28.27 23.29 -46.02
CA LEU A 274 -27.34 23.74 -47.07
C LEU A 274 -26.80 22.57 -47.89
N GLU A 275 -26.61 21.40 -47.27
CA GLU A 275 -26.09 20.19 -47.91
C GLU A 275 -27.21 19.23 -48.39
N MET A 276 -28.46 19.57 -48.13
CA MET A 276 -29.61 18.74 -48.47
C MET A 276 -30.32 19.23 -49.74
N THR A 277 -30.80 18.28 -50.52
CA THR A 277 -31.70 18.57 -51.64
C THR A 277 -33.08 19.01 -51.16
N THR A 278 -33.85 19.70 -52.01
CA THR A 278 -35.21 20.18 -51.70
C THR A 278 -36.15 19.06 -51.21
N ASP A 279 -36.02 17.86 -51.78
CA ASP A 279 -36.79 16.68 -51.35
C ASP A 279 -36.36 16.14 -49.99
N GLU A 280 -35.06 16.17 -49.69
CA GLU A 280 -34.52 15.76 -48.39
C GLU A 280 -34.92 16.72 -47.28
N ILE A 281 -34.87 18.03 -47.54
CA ILE A 281 -35.35 19.07 -46.61
C ILE A 281 -36.82 18.83 -46.27
N SER A 282 -37.65 18.60 -47.29
CA SER A 282 -39.09 18.35 -47.12
C SER A 282 -39.37 17.09 -46.30
N ARG A 283 -38.57 16.03 -46.45
CA ARG A 283 -38.68 14.80 -45.65
C ARG A 283 -38.23 15.01 -44.21
N ALA A 284 -37.13 15.72 -43.98
CA ALA A 284 -36.60 15.95 -42.65
C ALA A 284 -37.51 16.81 -41.78
N LEU A 285 -38.16 17.83 -42.36
CA LEU A 285 -39.10 18.68 -41.64
C LEU A 285 -40.39 17.95 -41.23
N ARG A 286 -40.88 16.98 -42.02
CA ARG A 286 -42.04 16.15 -41.65
C ARG A 286 -41.85 15.39 -40.34
N ASN A 287 -40.61 15.06 -39.99
CA ASN A 287 -40.28 14.32 -38.77
C ASN A 287 -40.15 15.22 -37.51
N LYS A 288 -40.34 16.54 -37.65
CA LYS A 288 -40.10 17.55 -36.60
C LYS A 288 -41.36 18.38 -36.27
N ASP A 289 -42.56 17.80 -36.42
CA ASP A 289 -43.86 18.46 -36.17
C ASP A 289 -44.08 19.76 -36.95
N PHE A 290 -43.58 19.81 -38.19
CA PHE A 290 -43.74 20.96 -39.07
C PHE A 290 -45.15 21.00 -39.69
N ASP A 291 -45.87 22.12 -39.52
CA ASP A 291 -47.22 22.29 -40.08
C ASP A 291 -47.19 22.17 -41.60
N THR A 292 -48.08 21.33 -42.13
CA THR A 292 -48.38 21.18 -43.55
C THR A 292 -48.58 22.52 -44.28
N LYS A 293 -49.12 23.56 -43.63
CA LYS A 293 -49.27 24.89 -44.24
C LYS A 293 -47.94 25.53 -44.64
N HIS A 294 -46.92 25.39 -43.81
CA HIS A 294 -45.58 25.95 -44.07
C HIS A 294 -44.79 25.13 -45.10
N SER A 295 -45.15 23.86 -45.29
CA SER A 295 -44.51 22.97 -46.26
C SER A 295 -44.74 23.34 -47.71
N VAL A 296 -45.92 23.85 -48.04
CA VAL A 296 -46.23 24.29 -49.41
C VAL A 296 -45.43 25.53 -49.78
N THR A 297 -45.40 26.53 -48.90
CA THR A 297 -44.62 27.77 -49.09
C THR A 297 -43.13 27.47 -49.20
N LEU A 298 -42.59 26.63 -48.30
CA LEU A 298 -41.18 26.26 -48.35
C LEU A 298 -40.81 25.51 -49.62
N GLN A 299 -41.64 24.55 -50.05
CA GLN A 299 -41.41 23.80 -51.27
C GLN A 299 -41.44 24.71 -52.50
N ARG A 300 -42.34 25.70 -52.53
CA ARG A 300 -42.42 26.70 -53.60
C ARG A 300 -41.13 27.53 -53.69
N ILE A 301 -40.65 28.06 -52.55
CA ILE A 301 -39.41 28.84 -52.47
C ILE A 301 -38.20 28.02 -52.97
N LEU A 302 -38.01 26.81 -52.44
CA LEU A 302 -36.85 25.96 -52.77
C LEU A 302 -36.87 25.45 -54.22
N THR A 303 -38.05 25.11 -54.75
CA THR A 303 -38.17 24.65 -56.15
C THR A 303 -37.78 25.74 -57.14
N ILE A 304 -38.17 26.98 -56.85
CA ILE A 304 -37.95 28.09 -57.78
C ILE A 304 -36.50 28.57 -57.71
N ALA A 305 -35.88 28.50 -56.53
CA ALA A 305 -34.44 28.62 -56.39
C ALA A 305 -33.67 27.61 -57.26
N ASP A 306 -34.07 26.35 -57.24
CA ASP A 306 -33.44 25.29 -58.04
C ASP A 306 -33.61 25.56 -59.56
N LEU A 307 -34.78 26.06 -59.99
CA LEU A 307 -35.01 26.47 -61.38
C LEU A 307 -34.08 27.62 -61.82
N VAL A 308 -33.84 28.61 -60.96
CA VAL A 308 -32.93 29.72 -61.28
C VAL A 308 -31.47 29.26 -61.28
N LYS A 309 -31.08 28.38 -60.35
CA LYS A 309 -29.71 27.87 -60.20
C LYS A 309 -29.30 26.94 -61.34
N PHE A 310 -30.21 26.06 -61.79
CA PHE A 310 -29.90 24.99 -62.74
C PHE A 310 -30.51 25.18 -64.14
N ALA A 311 -31.71 25.74 -64.25
CA ALA A 311 -32.44 25.83 -65.53
C ALA A 311 -32.20 27.14 -66.31
N LYS A 312 -31.32 28.03 -65.83
CA LYS A 312 -31.10 29.39 -66.39
C LYS A 312 -32.42 30.17 -66.57
N ALA A 313 -33.44 29.84 -65.78
CA ALA A 313 -34.74 30.51 -65.85
C ALA A 313 -34.63 31.91 -65.24
N THR A 314 -35.16 32.91 -65.93
CA THR A 314 -35.35 34.26 -65.39
C THR A 314 -36.80 34.40 -64.92
N PRO A 315 -37.06 34.33 -63.60
CA PRO A 315 -38.40 34.51 -63.09
C PRO A 315 -38.87 35.95 -63.40
N PRO A 316 -40.16 36.15 -63.71
CA PRO A 316 -40.78 37.47 -63.78
C PRO A 316 -40.43 38.34 -62.57
N LEU A 317 -40.24 39.64 -62.79
CA LEU A 317 -39.81 40.57 -61.74
C LEU A 317 -40.78 40.60 -60.53
N GLU A 318 -42.08 40.49 -60.80
CA GLU A 318 -43.15 40.45 -59.80
C GLU A 318 -43.01 39.27 -58.83
N ILE A 319 -42.50 38.14 -59.32
CA ILE A 319 -42.35 36.91 -58.56
C ILE A 319 -41.21 37.04 -57.51
N ASN A 320 -40.18 37.85 -57.77
CA ASN A 320 -39.07 38.04 -56.81
C ASN A 320 -39.50 38.80 -55.54
N ALA A 321 -40.44 39.73 -55.68
CA ALA A 321 -41.01 40.45 -54.55
C ALA A 321 -41.92 39.54 -53.73
N GLU A 322 -42.78 38.76 -54.40
CA GLU A 322 -43.64 37.75 -53.77
C GLU A 322 -42.80 36.76 -52.94
N PHE A 323 -41.66 36.28 -53.45
CA PHE A 323 -40.80 35.37 -52.69
C PHE A 323 -40.15 35.98 -51.46
N MET A 324 -39.76 37.26 -51.51
CA MET A 324 -39.24 37.93 -50.34
C MET A 324 -40.31 37.95 -49.24
N ASP A 325 -41.53 38.31 -49.61
CA ASP A 325 -42.64 38.38 -48.68
C ASP A 325 -43.03 36.98 -48.16
N GLU A 326 -43.00 35.94 -49.01
CA GLU A 326 -43.19 34.54 -48.60
C GLU A 326 -42.10 34.04 -47.66
N ALA A 327 -40.83 34.39 -47.91
CA ALA A 327 -39.70 34.01 -47.06
C ALA A 327 -39.77 34.70 -45.69
N VAL A 328 -40.15 35.98 -45.65
CA VAL A 328 -40.38 36.71 -44.40
C VAL A 328 -41.55 36.09 -43.63
N ALA A 329 -42.69 35.88 -44.29
CA ALA A 329 -43.88 35.28 -43.67
C ALA A 329 -43.60 33.86 -43.17
N PHE A 330 -42.79 33.08 -43.90
CA PHE A 330 -42.32 31.77 -43.47
C PHE A 330 -41.54 31.88 -42.15
N VAL A 331 -40.51 32.71 -42.09
CA VAL A 331 -39.68 32.89 -40.88
C VAL A 331 -40.50 33.39 -39.68
N GLU A 332 -41.42 34.33 -39.92
CA GLU A 332 -42.30 34.88 -38.87
C GLU A 332 -43.28 33.84 -38.32
N SER A 333 -43.88 33.04 -39.21
CA SER A 333 -44.87 32.04 -38.81
C SER A 333 -44.25 30.80 -38.16
N THR A 334 -42.98 30.50 -38.45
CA THR A 334 -42.26 29.38 -37.84
C THR A 334 -41.31 29.80 -36.71
N LYS A 335 -41.34 31.07 -36.28
CA LYS A 335 -40.48 31.57 -35.20
C LYS A 335 -40.73 30.80 -33.90
N LYS A 336 -39.65 30.56 -33.13
CA LYS A 336 -39.78 30.16 -31.72
C LYS A 336 -39.89 31.44 -30.93
N GLU A 337 -40.85 31.54 -30.02
CA GLU A 337 -40.84 32.60 -29.03
C GLU A 337 -39.69 32.33 -28.05
N ASP A 338 -38.80 33.30 -27.90
CA ASP A 338 -37.70 33.21 -26.94
C ASP A 338 -38.17 33.65 -25.55
N VAL A 339 -37.53 33.12 -24.51
CA VAL A 339 -37.82 33.41 -23.10
C VAL A 339 -37.68 34.91 -22.77
N GLU A 340 -36.95 35.66 -23.60
CA GLU A 340 -36.70 37.09 -23.46
C GLU A 340 -37.82 37.94 -24.10
N ASP A 341 -38.40 37.50 -25.22
CA ASP A 341 -39.53 38.18 -25.85
C ASP A 341 -40.82 38.01 -24.99
N LEU A 342 -41.02 36.85 -24.35
CA LEU A 342 -42.12 36.60 -23.40
C LEU A 342 -42.08 37.49 -22.13
N LYS A 343 -40.92 38.04 -21.76
CA LYS A 343 -40.80 38.97 -20.62
C LYS A 343 -41.10 40.42 -21.01
N THR A 344 -40.97 40.74 -22.30
CA THR A 344 -41.14 42.11 -22.80
C THR A 344 -42.63 42.43 -23.03
N ASP A 345 -43.46 41.41 -23.30
CA ASP A 345 -44.91 41.55 -23.47
C ASP A 345 -45.71 41.50 -22.14
N MET A 346 -45.05 41.20 -21.02
CA MET A 346 -45.66 41.18 -19.67
C MET A 346 -45.39 42.45 -18.84
N ASN A 347 -44.70 43.44 -19.42
CA ASN A 347 -44.39 44.75 -18.83
C ASN A 347 -45.00 45.86 -19.69
#